data_AF-A0A314UPC3-F1
#
_entry.id   AF-A0A314UPC3-F1
#
_cell.length_a   1.000
_cell.length_b   1.000
_cell.length_c   1.000
_cell.angle_alpha   90.00
_cell.angle_beta   90.00
_cell.angle_gamma   90.00
#
_symmetry.space_group_name_H-M   'P 1'
#
loop_
_entity.id
_entity.type
_entity.pdbx_description
1 polymer ?
#
loop_
_entity_poly.entity_id
_entity_poly.type
_entity_poly.pdbx_seq_one_letter_code
_entity_poly.pdbx_strand_id
1 'polypeptide(L)'
;MDYSKELEGKRLHDPLEAKIAAKTTTRRTFVPGPVIVGAGPSGLAAAACLKEKGIPSLILERANCIASLWQLKTYDRLRLHLPKQFCELILKPFPSDFPTYPTKQQFLAYLSAYAEHFDLKPVFNMTVVSARFDSRCGLWLVKTLGLKNEETEYVCQWLIVATGENAEEVVPEFEGVDEFGGLLFTPALTRVVSCLGERRFWWLDVGIQEWRCVWISATTMQALPSL
;
A
#
# COMPACT_ATOMS: atom_id res chain seq x y z
N MET A 1 27.26 -9.54 13.38
CA MET A 1 27.83 -9.46 12.03
C MET A 1 27.10 -8.37 11.27
N ASP A 2 27.83 -7.33 10.88
CA ASP A 2 27.29 -6.09 10.33
C ASP A 2 27.11 -6.26 8.81
N TYR A 3 25.96 -6.82 8.40
CA TYR A 3 25.64 -7.17 7.01
C TYR A 3 25.81 -5.98 6.04
N SER A 4 25.64 -4.75 6.54
CA SER A 4 25.85 -3.50 5.81
C SER A 4 27.29 -3.37 5.31
N LYS A 5 28.28 -3.68 6.17
CA LYS A 5 29.71 -3.59 5.83
C LYS A 5 30.13 -4.65 4.83
N GLU A 6 29.51 -5.83 4.88
CA GLU A 6 29.82 -6.91 3.96
C GLU A 6 29.23 -6.69 2.55
N LEU A 7 28.07 -6.03 2.48
CA LEU A 7 27.45 -5.58 1.23
C LEU A 7 28.23 -4.43 0.57
N GLU A 8 28.78 -3.51 1.37
CA GLU A 8 29.68 -2.45 0.88
C GLU A 8 30.98 -3.03 0.32
N GLY A 9 31.60 -3.99 1.03
CA GLY A 9 32.85 -4.61 0.62
C GLY A 9 32.77 -5.35 -0.72
N LYS A 10 31.64 -6.01 -1.02
CA LYS A 10 31.45 -6.76 -2.28
C LYS A 10 31.09 -5.88 -3.48
N ARG A 11 30.63 -4.64 -3.26
CA ARG A 11 30.26 -3.69 -4.33
C ARG A 11 31.42 -2.82 -4.81
N LEU A 12 32.39 -2.55 -3.94
CA LEU A 12 33.55 -1.71 -4.26
C LEU A 12 34.46 -2.27 -5.37
N HIS A 13 34.37 -3.57 -5.67
CA HIS A 13 35.23 -4.24 -6.64
C HIS A 13 34.58 -4.60 -7.98
N ASP A 14 33.30 -4.25 -8.20
CA ASP A 14 32.64 -4.47 -9.49
C ASP A 14 32.73 -3.22 -10.40
N PRO A 15 33.51 -3.25 -11.50
CA PRO A 15 33.69 -2.10 -12.39
C PRO A 15 32.40 -1.64 -13.10
N LEU A 16 31.37 -2.50 -13.14
CA LEU A 16 30.08 -2.20 -13.77
C LEU A 16 29.18 -1.36 -12.83
N GLU A 17 29.16 -1.69 -11.54
CA GLU A 17 28.41 -0.93 -10.51
C GLU A 17 29.00 0.46 -10.28
N ALA A 18 30.34 0.62 -10.36
CA ALA A 18 31.02 1.90 -10.21
C ALA A 18 30.66 2.92 -11.32
N LYS A 19 30.36 2.44 -12.54
CA LYS A 19 29.91 3.30 -13.66
C LYS A 19 28.43 3.66 -13.58
N ILE A 20 27.60 2.81 -12.98
CA ILE A 20 26.16 3.07 -12.74
C ILE A 20 25.97 4.02 -11.54
N ALA A 21 26.78 3.85 -10.49
CA ALA A 21 26.74 4.68 -9.28
C ALA A 21 27.11 6.16 -9.53
N ALA A 22 27.81 6.46 -10.63
CA ALA A 22 28.27 7.81 -10.96
C ALA A 22 27.17 8.75 -11.52
N LYS A 23 25.92 8.28 -11.73
CA LYS A 23 24.88 9.10 -12.38
C LYS A 23 23.57 9.32 -11.60
N THR A 24 23.29 8.56 -10.54
CA THR A 24 22.10 8.79 -9.70
C THR A 24 22.36 8.31 -8.28
N THR A 25 22.44 9.23 -7.31
CA THR A 25 22.63 8.88 -5.89
C THR A 25 21.32 8.34 -5.31
N THR A 26 20.97 7.08 -5.58
CA THR A 26 19.78 6.44 -5.02
C THR A 26 19.96 6.25 -3.51
N ARG A 27 19.14 6.91 -2.70
CA ARG A 27 19.17 6.77 -1.23
C ARG A 27 18.65 5.39 -0.83
N ARG A 28 19.42 4.62 -0.06
CA ARG A 28 18.95 3.34 0.51
C ARG A 28 18.54 3.50 1.97
N THR A 29 17.47 2.82 2.37
CA THR A 29 16.98 2.85 3.77
C THR A 29 16.52 1.47 4.18
N PHE A 30 17.05 0.95 5.29
CA PHE A 30 16.59 -0.30 5.86
C PHE A 30 15.36 -0.06 6.75
N VAL A 31 14.33 -0.89 6.58
CA VAL A 31 13.09 -0.85 7.35
C VAL A 31 13.03 -2.13 8.19
N PRO A 32 13.10 -2.03 9.53
CA PRO A 32 13.10 -3.21 10.42
C PRO A 32 11.83 -4.06 10.36
N GLY A 33 10.72 -3.50 9.90
CA GLY A 33 9.45 -4.19 9.80
C GLY A 33 8.84 -4.10 8.40
N PRO A 34 7.54 -4.42 8.27
CA PRO A 34 6.87 -4.44 6.97
C PRO A 34 6.83 -3.07 6.30
N VAL A 35 7.06 -3.05 5.00
CA VAL A 35 6.71 -1.91 4.15
C VAL A 35 5.31 -2.16 3.59
N ILE A 36 4.40 -1.21 3.83
CA ILE A 36 3.02 -1.21 3.38
C ILE A 36 2.90 -0.22 2.22
N VAL A 37 2.43 -0.68 1.08
CA VAL A 37 2.24 0.14 -0.12
C VAL A 37 0.77 0.53 -0.25
N GLY A 38 0.45 1.79 0.00
CA GLY A 38 -0.89 2.37 -0.03
C GLY A 38 -1.41 2.72 1.36
N ALA A 39 -1.92 3.95 1.52
CA ALA A 39 -2.59 4.46 2.72
C ALA A 39 -4.12 4.51 2.54
N GLY A 40 -4.67 3.52 1.83
CA GLY A 40 -6.11 3.27 1.78
C GLY A 40 -6.63 2.53 3.02
N PRO A 41 -7.94 2.19 3.06
CA PRO A 41 -8.54 1.45 4.17
C PRO A 41 -7.77 0.17 4.54
N SER A 42 -7.33 -0.62 3.55
CA SER A 42 -6.54 -1.85 3.75
C SER A 42 -5.19 -1.57 4.41
N GLY A 43 -4.47 -0.57 3.91
CA GLY A 43 -3.14 -0.21 4.41
C GLY A 43 -3.20 0.33 5.83
N LEU A 44 -4.20 1.15 6.13
CA LEU A 44 -4.44 1.66 7.48
C LEU A 44 -4.80 0.53 8.45
N ALA A 45 -5.70 -0.38 8.07
CA ALA A 45 -6.06 -1.53 8.90
C ALA A 45 -4.86 -2.46 9.16
N ALA A 46 -4.06 -2.76 8.14
CA ALA A 46 -2.85 -3.55 8.29
C ALA A 46 -1.84 -2.89 9.24
N ALA A 47 -1.62 -1.58 9.08
CA ALA A 47 -0.71 -0.82 9.93
C ALA A 47 -1.18 -0.77 11.39
N ALA A 48 -2.48 -0.56 11.63
CA ALA A 48 -3.05 -0.59 12.98
C ALA A 48 -2.91 -1.96 13.64
N CYS A 49 -3.19 -3.06 12.93
CA CYS A 49 -2.97 -4.41 13.43
C CYS A 49 -1.51 -4.68 13.80
N LEU A 50 -0.55 -4.14 13.04
CA LEU A 50 0.87 -4.24 13.36
C LEU A 50 1.24 -3.38 14.57
N LYS A 51 0.68 -2.16 14.65
CA LYS A 51 0.89 -1.24 15.78
C LYS A 51 0.42 -1.83 17.11
N GLU A 52 -0.77 -2.44 17.14
CA GLU A 52 -1.30 -3.14 18.33
C GLU A 52 -0.39 -4.29 18.80
N LYS A 53 0.34 -4.91 17.86
CA LYS A 53 1.32 -5.98 18.16
C LYS A 53 2.71 -5.44 18.49
N GLY A 54 2.90 -4.12 18.53
CA GLY A 54 4.20 -3.49 18.76
C GLY A 54 5.20 -3.64 17.60
N ILE A 55 4.72 -4.00 16.40
CA ILE A 55 5.57 -4.21 15.23
C ILE A 55 5.70 -2.88 14.46
N PRO A 56 6.90 -2.31 14.32
CA PRO A 56 7.09 -1.10 13.52
C PRO A 56 6.80 -1.39 12.05
N SER A 57 6.17 -0.45 11.35
CA SER A 57 5.89 -0.56 9.92
C SER A 57 6.04 0.80 9.23
N LEU A 58 6.30 0.76 7.92
CA LEU A 58 6.41 1.94 7.08
C LEU A 58 5.27 1.92 6.05
N ILE A 59 4.43 2.96 6.02
CA ILE A 59 3.38 3.10 5.01
C ILE A 59 3.86 4.10 3.96
N LEU A 60 3.85 3.70 2.69
CA LEU A 60 4.20 4.52 1.54
C LEU A 60 2.93 4.83 0.73
N GLU A 61 2.63 6.11 0.49
CA GLU A 61 1.46 6.54 -0.27
C GLU A 61 1.87 7.47 -1.41
N ARG A 62 1.32 7.20 -2.61
CA ARG A 62 1.62 8.00 -3.81
C ARG A 62 1.01 9.39 -3.75
N ALA A 63 -0.17 9.52 -3.15
CA ALA A 63 -0.86 10.80 -3.00
C ALA A 63 -0.34 11.61 -1.80
N ASN A 64 -0.84 12.84 -1.68
CA ASN A 64 -0.60 13.73 -0.54
C ASN A 64 -1.60 13.52 0.61
N CYS A 65 -2.47 12.50 0.53
CA CYS A 65 -3.51 12.25 1.53
C CYS A 65 -3.82 10.75 1.67
N ILE A 66 -4.39 10.38 2.81
CA ILE A 66 -4.90 9.01 3.05
C ILE A 66 -6.15 8.75 2.20
N ALA A 67 -6.39 7.49 1.86
CA ALA A 67 -7.56 7.07 1.10
C ALA A 67 -7.78 7.93 -0.16
N SER A 68 -6.71 8.17 -0.91
CA SER A 68 -6.68 9.07 -2.07
C SER A 68 -7.76 8.75 -3.12
N LEU A 69 -8.09 7.47 -3.31
CA LEU A 69 -9.24 7.03 -4.13
C LEU A 69 -10.56 7.65 -3.65
N TRP A 70 -10.81 7.63 -2.35
CA TRP A 70 -12.03 8.16 -1.74
C TRP A 70 -12.06 9.68 -1.72
N GLN A 71 -10.91 10.33 -1.57
CA GLN A 71 -10.85 11.79 -1.54
C GLN A 71 -10.96 12.40 -2.94
N LEU A 72 -10.17 11.89 -3.89
CA LEU A 72 -9.88 12.55 -5.16
C LEU A 72 -10.62 11.95 -6.36
N LYS A 73 -11.09 10.70 -6.27
CA LYS A 73 -11.61 9.95 -7.43
C LYS A 73 -13.09 9.59 -7.35
N THR A 74 -13.69 9.55 -6.16
CA THR A 74 -15.15 9.32 -6.02
C THR A 74 -15.95 10.62 -6.00
N TYR A 75 -17.16 10.55 -6.55
CA TYR A 75 -18.12 11.66 -6.60
C TYR A 75 -18.67 12.01 -5.21
N ASP A 76 -19.02 13.28 -5.00
CA ASP A 76 -19.36 13.80 -3.67
C ASP A 76 -20.70 13.28 -3.11
N ARG A 77 -21.61 12.88 -4.00
CA ARG A 77 -22.91 12.29 -3.61
C ARG A 77 -22.81 10.82 -3.20
N LEU A 78 -21.62 10.23 -3.22
CA LEU A 78 -21.42 8.82 -2.89
C LEU A 78 -21.76 8.55 -1.42
N ARG A 79 -22.54 7.49 -1.22
CA ARG A 79 -22.76 6.85 0.08
C ARG A 79 -22.25 5.42 -0.02
N LEU A 80 -21.86 4.87 1.12
CA LEU A 80 -21.57 3.44 1.19
C LEU A 80 -22.84 2.66 0.82
N HIS A 81 -22.71 1.71 -0.10
CA HIS A 81 -23.77 0.80 -0.51
C HIS A 81 -23.95 -0.36 0.48
N LEU A 82 -22.93 -0.62 1.31
CA LEU A 82 -23.00 -1.58 2.41
C LEU A 82 -23.28 -0.88 3.75
N PRO A 83 -24.02 -1.55 4.66
CA PRO A 83 -24.21 -1.05 6.01
C PRO A 83 -22.87 -0.83 6.73
N LYS A 84 -22.80 0.19 7.59
CA LYS A 84 -21.57 0.62 8.28
C LYS A 84 -20.84 -0.53 8.96
N GLN A 85 -21.57 -1.46 9.58
CA GLN A 85 -21.04 -2.64 10.28
C GLN A 85 -20.15 -3.54 9.40
N PHE A 86 -20.38 -3.55 8.08
CA PHE A 86 -19.57 -4.32 7.13
C PHE A 86 -18.38 -3.52 6.61
N CYS A 87 -18.35 -2.22 6.81
CA CYS A 87 -17.27 -1.34 6.33
C CYS A 87 -16.33 -0.91 7.47
N GLU A 88 -16.49 -1.48 8.67
CA GLU A 88 -15.66 -1.18 9.83
C GLU A 88 -14.26 -1.73 9.64
N LEU A 89 -13.25 -0.89 9.87
CA LEU A 89 -11.89 -1.37 10.00
C LEU A 89 -11.72 -2.09 11.34
N ILE A 90 -10.90 -3.13 11.30
CA ILE A 90 -10.56 -3.94 12.47
C ILE A 90 -10.03 -3.03 13.58
N LEU A 91 -10.35 -3.38 14.83
CA LEU A 91 -9.99 -2.68 16.07
C LEU A 91 -10.81 -1.41 16.35
N LYS A 92 -11.60 -0.88 15.41
CA LYS A 92 -12.35 0.34 15.66
C LYS A 92 -13.68 0.40 14.88
N PRO A 93 -14.83 0.23 15.55
CA PRO A 93 -16.13 0.34 14.89
C PRO A 93 -16.43 1.79 14.46
N PHE A 94 -17.46 1.97 13.63
CA PHE A 94 -17.95 3.31 13.32
C PHE A 94 -18.57 3.96 14.57
N PRO A 95 -18.57 5.30 14.64
CA PRO A 95 -19.34 6.02 15.65
C PRO A 95 -20.83 5.65 15.62
N SER A 96 -21.45 5.63 16.80
CA SER A 96 -22.86 5.21 16.96
C SER A 96 -23.84 6.17 16.27
N ASP A 97 -23.49 7.45 16.21
CA ASP A 97 -24.23 8.56 15.58
C ASP A 97 -24.20 8.53 14.04
N PHE A 98 -23.32 7.72 13.43
CA PHE A 98 -23.29 7.58 11.97
C PHE A 98 -24.53 6.83 11.45
N PRO A 99 -25.08 7.23 10.29
CA PRO A 99 -26.20 6.52 9.68
C PRO A 99 -25.79 5.11 9.25
N THR A 100 -26.78 4.23 9.04
CA THR A 100 -26.54 2.87 8.53
C THR A 100 -25.71 2.86 7.24
N TYR A 101 -25.88 3.88 6.39
CA TYR A 101 -25.12 4.06 5.15
C TYR A 101 -24.39 5.41 5.19
N PRO A 102 -23.14 5.44 5.70
CA PRO A 102 -22.33 6.66 5.79
C PRO A 102 -22.13 7.34 4.43
N THR A 103 -22.06 8.67 4.45
CA THR A 103 -21.61 9.44 3.29
C THR A 103 -20.12 9.28 3.05
N LYS A 104 -19.64 9.61 1.85
CA LYS A 104 -18.20 9.72 1.54
C LYS A 104 -17.45 10.54 2.59
N GLN A 105 -18.00 11.71 2.97
CA GLN A 105 -17.38 12.59 3.97
C GLN A 105 -17.30 11.95 5.36
N GLN A 106 -18.36 11.26 5.79
CA GLN A 106 -18.37 10.54 7.06
C GLN A 106 -17.35 9.39 7.05
N PHE A 107 -17.27 8.63 5.96
CA PHE A 107 -16.30 7.56 5.81
C PHE A 107 -14.85 8.09 5.86
N LEU A 108 -14.56 9.19 5.17
CA LEU A 108 -13.25 9.86 5.23
C LEU A 108 -12.93 10.36 6.63
N ALA A 109 -13.89 10.97 7.33
CA ALA A 109 -13.71 11.41 8.72
C ALA A 109 -13.39 10.22 9.65
N TYR A 110 -14.06 9.08 9.44
CA TYR A 110 -13.76 7.86 10.16
C TYR A 110 -12.34 7.34 9.90
N LEU A 111 -11.88 7.31 8.64
CA LEU A 111 -10.51 6.89 8.31
C LEU A 111 -9.44 7.83 8.87
N SER A 112 -9.68 9.14 8.84
CA SER A 112 -8.79 10.13 9.46
C SER A 112 -8.69 9.92 10.97
N ALA A 113 -9.84 9.76 11.65
CA ALA A 113 -9.87 9.48 13.08
C ALA A 113 -9.25 8.12 13.43
N TYR A 114 -9.32 7.14 12.52
CA TYR A 114 -8.67 5.84 12.66
C TYR A 114 -7.14 5.98 12.61
N ALA A 115 -6.62 6.70 11.60
CA ALA A 115 -5.18 6.94 11.45
C ALA A 115 -4.61 7.72 12.65
N GLU A 116 -5.34 8.72 13.15
CA GLU A 116 -4.97 9.49 14.33
C GLU A 116 -4.97 8.63 15.60
N HIS A 117 -6.01 7.82 15.81
CA HIS A 117 -6.14 6.96 16.99
C HIS A 117 -4.98 5.96 17.14
N PHE A 118 -4.53 5.37 16.03
CA PHE A 118 -3.42 4.40 16.03
C PHE A 118 -2.04 5.04 15.78
N ASP A 119 -1.95 6.39 15.74
CA ASP A 119 -0.73 7.14 15.42
C ASP A 119 -0.04 6.58 14.15
N LEU A 120 -0.83 6.43 13.09
CA LEU A 120 -0.36 5.99 11.78
C LEU A 120 0.14 7.19 10.99
N LYS A 121 1.40 7.13 10.55
CA LYS A 121 2.07 8.23 9.83
C LYS A 121 2.54 7.75 8.46
N PRO A 122 1.66 7.78 7.44
CA PRO A 122 2.07 7.49 6.08
C PRO A 122 3.08 8.50 5.56
N VAL A 123 4.07 8.01 4.81
CA VAL A 123 4.95 8.84 4.01
C VAL A 123 4.26 9.11 2.68
N PHE A 124 3.77 10.33 2.54
CA PHE A 124 3.06 10.79 1.36
C PHE A 124 3.99 11.18 0.21
N ASN A 125 3.39 11.31 -0.97
CA ASN A 125 4.08 11.66 -2.21
C ASN A 125 5.26 10.75 -2.55
N MET A 126 5.15 9.47 -2.18
CA MET A 126 6.12 8.43 -2.51
C MET A 126 5.44 7.35 -3.34
N THR A 127 5.69 7.41 -4.64
CA THR A 127 5.17 6.40 -5.57
C THR A 127 6.11 5.20 -5.56
N VAL A 128 5.62 4.03 -5.13
CA VAL A 128 6.37 2.78 -5.31
C VAL A 128 6.34 2.40 -6.78
N VAL A 129 7.51 2.39 -7.43
CA VAL A 129 7.66 2.11 -8.87
C VAL A 129 8.09 0.68 -9.15
N SER A 130 8.73 0.01 -8.17
CA SER A 130 9.05 -1.41 -8.28
C SER A 130 9.27 -2.03 -6.91
N ALA A 131 8.92 -3.31 -6.76
CA ALA A 131 9.32 -4.11 -5.62
C ALA A 131 9.90 -5.43 -6.13
N ARG A 132 11.10 -5.79 -5.68
CA ARG A 132 11.80 -7.00 -6.11
C ARG A 132 12.28 -7.77 -4.89
N PHE A 133 12.01 -9.06 -4.86
CA PHE A 133 12.54 -9.94 -3.83
C PHE A 133 13.93 -10.43 -4.23
N ASP A 134 14.93 -10.19 -3.39
CA ASP A 134 16.26 -10.75 -3.56
C ASP A 134 16.36 -12.04 -2.74
N SER A 135 16.33 -13.18 -3.45
CA SER A 135 16.38 -14.50 -2.84
C SER A 135 17.70 -14.82 -2.15
N ARG A 136 18.78 -14.09 -2.43
CA ARG A 136 20.10 -14.34 -1.83
C ARG A 136 20.15 -13.86 -0.38
N CYS A 137 19.46 -12.76 -0.07
CA CYS A 137 19.39 -12.18 1.26
C CYS A 137 18.02 -12.35 1.94
N GLY A 138 17.00 -12.80 1.20
CA GLY A 138 15.66 -12.99 1.73
C GLY A 138 14.95 -11.68 2.03
N LEU A 139 15.28 -10.60 1.30
CA LEU A 139 14.77 -9.25 1.52
C LEU A 139 14.08 -8.71 0.27
N TRP A 140 13.12 -7.82 0.49
CA TRP A 140 12.49 -7.00 -0.52
C TRP A 140 13.25 -5.70 -0.73
N LEU A 141 13.46 -5.36 -1.99
CA LEU A 141 13.96 -4.07 -2.47
C LEU A 141 12.79 -3.31 -3.09
N VAL A 142 12.32 -2.27 -2.40
CA VAL A 142 11.16 -1.47 -2.80
C VAL A 142 11.67 -0.10 -3.24
N LYS A 143 11.57 0.20 -4.54
CA LYS A 143 11.97 1.48 -5.10
C LYS A 143 10.79 2.44 -5.11
N THR A 144 11.03 3.65 -4.65
CA THR A 144 10.08 4.76 -4.68
C THR A 144 10.63 5.94 -5.47
N LEU A 145 9.70 6.71 -6.04
CA LEU A 145 9.95 7.99 -6.67
C LEU A 145 9.18 9.09 -5.93
N GLY A 146 9.91 10.11 -5.46
CA GLY A 146 9.32 11.31 -4.86
C GLY A 146 8.93 12.38 -5.89
N LEU A 147 8.33 13.48 -5.42
CA LEU A 147 7.87 14.60 -6.28
C LEU A 147 8.95 15.22 -7.18
N LYS A 148 10.22 15.16 -6.76
CA LYS A 148 11.36 15.73 -7.50
C LYS A 148 12.13 14.68 -8.31
N ASN A 149 11.50 13.56 -8.64
CA ASN A 149 12.16 12.37 -9.18
C ASN A 149 13.32 11.87 -8.29
N GLU A 150 13.21 12.11 -6.98
CA GLU A 150 14.16 11.59 -6.00
C GLU A 150 13.89 10.10 -5.81
N GLU A 151 14.86 9.28 -6.18
CA GLU A 151 14.78 7.83 -6.01
C GLU A 151 15.25 7.42 -4.61
N THR A 152 14.41 6.65 -3.93
CA THR A 152 14.75 5.99 -2.67
C THR A 152 14.47 4.49 -2.80
N GLU A 153 15.35 3.66 -2.25
CA GLU A 153 15.20 2.21 -2.21
C GLU A 153 15.11 1.73 -0.75
N TYR A 154 13.94 1.22 -0.38
CA TYR A 154 13.66 0.64 0.91
C TYR A 154 13.98 -0.85 0.91
N VAL A 155 14.71 -1.30 1.92
CA VAL A 155 15.07 -2.71 2.10
C VAL A 155 14.32 -3.24 3.32
N CYS A 156 13.50 -4.27 3.16
CA CYS A 156 12.67 -4.81 4.23
C CYS A 156 12.49 -6.32 4.12
N GLN A 157 12.09 -6.98 5.21
CA GLN A 157 11.83 -8.42 5.19
C GLN A 157 10.43 -8.77 4.70
N TRP A 158 9.45 -7.88 4.91
CA TRP A 158 8.06 -8.10 4.54
C TRP A 158 7.52 -6.93 3.74
N LEU A 159 6.75 -7.27 2.70
CA LEU A 159 6.04 -6.32 1.86
C LEU A 159 4.54 -6.61 1.97
N ILE A 160 3.75 -5.58 2.25
CA ILE A 160 2.29 -5.61 2.26
C ILE A 160 1.82 -4.71 1.13
N VAL A 161 1.09 -5.29 0.17
CA VAL A 161 0.54 -4.55 -0.97
C VAL A 161 -0.90 -4.19 -0.66
N ALA A 162 -1.17 -2.89 -0.52
CA ALA A 162 -2.46 -2.31 -0.16
C ALA A 162 -2.86 -1.18 -1.13
N THR A 163 -2.46 -1.31 -2.40
CA THR A 163 -2.70 -0.30 -3.46
C THR A 163 -4.17 -0.22 -3.89
N GLY A 164 -4.96 -1.23 -3.55
CA GLY A 164 -6.34 -1.38 -4.04
C GLY A 164 -6.39 -1.75 -5.53
N GLU A 165 -7.48 -2.38 -5.93
CA GLU A 165 -7.69 -2.81 -7.32
C GLU A 165 -8.18 -1.68 -8.23
N ASN A 166 -8.89 -0.69 -7.66
CA ASN A 166 -9.53 0.40 -8.40
C ASN A 166 -8.62 1.63 -8.60
N ALA A 167 -7.31 1.47 -8.46
CA ALA A 167 -6.37 2.59 -8.46
C ALA A 167 -5.96 3.06 -9.87
N GLU A 168 -6.12 2.20 -10.88
CA GLU A 168 -5.75 2.47 -12.28
C GLU A 168 -7.00 2.55 -13.16
N GLU A 169 -6.97 3.49 -14.12
CA GLU A 169 -8.03 3.72 -15.08
C GLU A 169 -7.88 2.76 -16.28
N VAL A 170 -8.98 2.11 -16.66
CA VAL A 170 -9.04 1.27 -17.86
C VAL A 170 -10.07 1.86 -18.82
N VAL A 171 -9.59 2.37 -19.95
CA VAL A 171 -10.42 2.86 -21.06
C VAL A 171 -10.65 1.68 -22.01
N PRO A 172 -11.89 1.19 -22.18
CA PRO A 172 -12.17 0.13 -23.13
C PRO A 172 -12.03 0.63 -24.57
N GLU A 173 -11.29 -0.11 -25.39
CA GLU A 173 -11.17 0.13 -26.83
C GLU A 173 -12.31 -0.59 -27.58
N PHE A 174 -13.05 0.13 -28.44
CA PHE A 174 -14.04 -0.46 -29.33
C PHE A 174 -14.06 0.25 -30.69
N GLU A 175 -14.47 -0.47 -31.73
CA GLU A 175 -14.47 0.00 -33.11
C GLU A 175 -15.47 1.16 -33.31
N GLY A 176 -15.03 2.26 -33.93
CA GLY A 176 -15.85 3.47 -34.13
C GLY A 176 -15.77 4.52 -33.00
N VAL A 177 -14.89 4.34 -32.01
CA VAL A 177 -14.70 5.32 -30.92
C VAL A 177 -14.17 6.68 -31.41
N ASP A 178 -13.37 6.68 -32.48
CA ASP A 178 -12.80 7.90 -33.09
C ASP A 178 -13.82 8.68 -33.94
N GLU A 179 -14.89 8.02 -34.38
CA GLU A 179 -16.00 8.63 -35.15
C GLU A 179 -17.09 9.20 -34.23
N PHE A 180 -17.04 8.86 -32.94
CA PHE A 180 -17.95 9.37 -31.93
C PHE A 180 -17.57 10.80 -31.54
N GLY A 181 -18.20 11.80 -32.16
CA GLY A 181 -18.00 13.22 -31.85
C GLY A 181 -18.54 13.71 -30.49
N GLY A 182 -18.91 12.80 -29.59
CA GLY A 182 -19.42 13.09 -28.24
C GLY A 182 -18.39 12.82 -27.14
N LEU A 183 -18.63 13.31 -25.92
CA LEU A 183 -17.79 12.95 -24.77
C LEU A 183 -17.99 11.48 -24.38
N LEU A 184 -16.91 10.70 -24.39
CA LEU A 184 -16.86 9.36 -23.79
C LEU A 184 -16.69 9.46 -22.27
N PHE A 185 -17.54 8.76 -21.53
CA PHE A 185 -17.44 8.58 -20.08
C PHE A 185 -17.08 7.13 -19.80
N THR A 186 -15.83 6.85 -19.43
CA THR A 186 -15.33 5.48 -19.28
C THR A 186 -15.55 4.88 -17.90
N PRO A 187 -15.56 3.53 -17.84
CA PRO A 187 -15.74 2.82 -16.61
C PRO A 187 -14.44 2.72 -15.77
N ALA A 188 -14.01 3.84 -15.19
CA ALA A 188 -13.17 3.91 -14.00
C ALA A 188 -13.96 4.46 -12.79
N LEU A 189 -15.20 4.05 -12.47
CA LEU A 189 -16.21 3.13 -13.05
C LEU A 189 -15.81 1.67 -13.47
N THR A 190 -14.83 0.97 -12.86
CA THR A 190 -14.68 -0.54 -12.81
C THR A 190 -14.28 -1.43 -14.04
N ARG A 191 -13.10 -2.12 -13.98
CA ARG A 191 -12.91 -3.61 -13.74
C ARG A 191 -11.46 -4.17 -13.92
N VAL A 192 -10.94 -4.81 -12.84
CA VAL A 192 -10.27 -6.13 -12.65
C VAL A 192 -9.27 -6.70 -13.68
N VAL A 193 -8.05 -7.09 -13.23
CA VAL A 193 -7.20 -8.13 -13.86
C VAL A 193 -6.42 -8.98 -12.83
N SER A 194 -6.32 -10.28 -13.12
CA SER A 194 -5.82 -11.42 -12.31
C SER A 194 -4.35 -11.84 -12.47
N CYS A 195 -3.90 -12.67 -11.50
CA CYS A 195 -2.92 -13.80 -11.56
C CYS A 195 -1.39 -13.56 -11.53
N LEU A 196 -0.69 -14.15 -10.54
CA LEU A 196 0.25 -15.31 -10.69
C LEU A 196 1.14 -15.56 -9.45
N GLY A 197 1.11 -16.80 -8.94
CA GLY A 197 2.33 -17.54 -8.55
C GLY A 197 2.80 -17.51 -7.09
N GLU A 198 3.07 -18.72 -6.58
CA GLU A 198 3.57 -19.04 -5.24
C GLU A 198 4.87 -18.28 -4.88
N ARG A 199 4.75 -17.37 -3.92
CA ARG A 199 5.75 -16.95 -2.93
C ARG A 199 5.02 -16.09 -1.90
N ARG A 200 5.55 -15.91 -0.69
CA ARG A 200 4.81 -15.31 0.45
C ARG A 200 4.42 -13.84 0.20
N PHE A 201 3.34 -13.65 -0.54
CA PHE A 201 2.61 -12.42 -0.72
C PHE A 201 1.45 -12.44 0.26
N TRP A 202 1.27 -11.35 1.02
CA TRP A 202 0.02 -11.10 1.72
C TRP A 202 -0.74 -10.10 0.86
N TRP A 203 -1.66 -10.62 0.07
CA TRP A 203 -2.64 -9.79 -0.64
C TRP A 203 -3.71 -9.41 0.39
N LEU A 204 -3.80 -8.13 0.73
CA LEU A 204 -4.90 -7.63 1.55
C LEU A 204 -5.98 -7.12 0.60
N ASP A 205 -6.86 -8.04 0.18
CA ASP A 205 -8.01 -7.70 -0.62
C ASP A 205 -8.99 -6.87 0.21
N VAL A 206 -9.35 -5.72 -0.32
CA VAL A 206 -10.41 -4.88 0.23
C VAL A 206 -11.21 -4.34 -0.96
N GLY A 207 -11.78 -5.29 -1.69
CA GLY A 207 -12.88 -5.03 -2.62
C GLY A 207 -14.12 -4.55 -1.86
N ILE A 208 -14.80 -3.57 -2.44
CA ILE A 208 -15.97 -2.89 -1.89
C ILE A 208 -17.20 -3.82 -1.70
N GLN A 209 -17.08 -5.11 -2.03
CA GLN A 209 -18.17 -6.08 -2.00
C GLN A 209 -18.10 -7.12 -0.88
N GLU A 210 -16.93 -7.45 -0.30
CA GLU A 210 -16.85 -8.43 0.79
C GLU A 210 -15.67 -8.13 1.75
N TRP A 211 -15.94 -7.38 2.81
CA TRP A 211 -14.98 -7.07 3.89
C TRP A 211 -14.83 -8.22 4.89
N ARG A 212 -14.69 -9.44 4.39
CA ARG A 212 -14.39 -10.63 5.21
C ARG A 212 -13.23 -11.39 4.60
N CYS A 213 -12.01 -10.92 4.85
CA CYS A 213 -10.82 -11.79 4.94
C CYS A 213 -9.66 -11.02 5.59
N VAL A 214 -9.63 -11.00 6.92
CA VAL A 214 -8.36 -10.90 7.64
C VAL A 214 -8.14 -12.23 8.35
N TRP A 215 -7.38 -13.10 7.68
CA TRP A 215 -6.72 -14.23 8.31
C TRP A 215 -5.22 -13.96 8.32
N ILE A 216 -4.75 -13.37 9.42
CA ILE A 216 -3.33 -13.41 9.77
C ILE A 216 -3.09 -14.82 10.33
N SER A 217 -2.71 -15.77 9.49
CA SER A 217 -2.22 -17.06 9.98
C SER A 217 -0.84 -16.85 10.61
N ALA A 218 -0.81 -16.77 11.93
CA ALA A 218 0.41 -16.80 12.73
C ALA A 218 1.02 -18.21 12.66
N THR A 219 1.81 -18.46 11.62
CA THR A 219 2.67 -19.65 11.51
C THR A 219 3.89 -19.15 10.74
N THR A 220 4.90 -18.56 11.37
CA THR A 220 5.77 -19.15 12.39
C THR A 220 6.42 -18.01 13.19
N MET A 221 5.79 -17.54 14.28
CA MET A 221 6.53 -16.93 15.40
C MET A 221 6.95 -18.10 16.28
N GLN A 222 8.05 -18.77 15.94
CA GLN A 222 8.72 -19.62 16.91
C GLN A 222 9.27 -18.71 18.00
N ALA A 223 8.87 -19.03 19.23
CA ALA A 223 9.21 -18.33 20.45
C ALA A 223 10.72 -18.03 20.52
N LEU A 224 11.04 -16.77 20.79
CA LEU A 224 12.32 -16.42 21.41
C LEU A 224 12.31 -17.06 22.81
N PRO A 225 13.31 -17.88 23.17
CA PRO A 225 13.41 -18.39 24.52
C PRO A 225 13.74 -17.24 25.47
N SER A 226 13.00 -17.17 26.56
CA SER A 226 13.23 -16.30 27.70
C SER A 226 14.62 -16.52 28.31
N LEU A 227 15.36 -15.43 28.50
CA LEU A 227 16.43 -15.30 29.49
C LEU A 227 15.93 -14.40 30.61
#